data_AF-A0AAV0XXK4-F1
#
_entry.id   AF-A0AAV0XXK4-F1
#
_cell.length_a   1.000
_cell.length_b   1.000
_cell.length_c   1.000
_cell.angle_alpha   90.00
_cell.angle_beta   90.00
_cell.angle_gamma   90.00
#
_symmetry.space_group_name_H-M   'P 1'
#
loop_
_entity.id
_entity.type
_entity.pdbx_description
1 polymer ?
#
loop_
_entity_poly.entity_id
_entity_poly.type
_entity_poly.pdbx_seq_one_letter_code
_entity_poly.pdbx_strand_id
1 'polypeptide(L)'
;MGVCFVCDTKLYGERTRVCSSITTHSNVTYTEKIAELLGYDAVVIVTPADHMCKKCNSFLTFIDKTENDLKLSYNKKQTHEF
;
A
#
# COMPACT_ATOMS: atom_id res chain seq x y z
N MET A 1 -19.94 10.22 7.82
CA MET A 1 -18.94 10.54 6.78
C MET A 1 -17.57 10.29 7.38
N GLY A 2 -16.75 9.47 6.73
CA GLY A 2 -15.36 9.23 7.15
C GLY A 2 -14.39 10.10 6.36
N VAL A 3 -13.15 10.17 6.82
CA VAL A 3 -12.02 10.78 6.12
C VAL A 3 -11.07 9.69 5.60
N CYS A 4 -10.29 10.02 4.57
CA CYS A 4 -9.25 9.13 4.07
C CYS A 4 -8.15 8.98 5.11
N PHE A 5 -7.80 7.74 5.46
CA PHE A 5 -6.73 7.43 6.41
C PHE A 5 -5.36 8.07 6.05
N VAL A 6 -5.09 8.29 4.76
CA VAL A 6 -3.78 8.78 4.29
C VAL A 6 -3.73 10.30 4.08
N CYS A 7 -4.83 10.92 3.66
CA CYS A 7 -4.83 12.31 3.20
C CYS A 7 -5.96 13.17 3.77
N ASP A 8 -6.70 12.65 4.75
CA ASP A 8 -7.81 13.29 5.47
C ASP A 8 -8.95 13.84 4.59
N THR A 9 -8.92 13.57 3.28
CA THR A 9 -9.98 14.01 2.37
C THR A 9 -11.28 13.30 2.70
N LYS A 10 -12.39 14.05 2.74
CA LYS A 10 -13.73 13.50 2.98
C LYS A 10 -14.06 12.40 1.97
N LEU A 11 -14.53 11.26 2.47
CA LEU A 11 -14.92 10.14 1.64
C LEU A 11 -16.41 10.23 1.28
N TYR A 12 -16.70 10.05 -0.01
CA TYR A 12 -18.05 9.99 -0.56
C TYR A 12 -18.16 8.70 -1.40
N GLY A 13 -19.13 7.85 -1.11
CA GLY A 13 -19.37 6.62 -1.89
C GLY A 13 -18.32 5.52 -1.66
N GLU A 14 -17.81 4.95 -2.75
CA GLU A 14 -16.87 3.82 -2.75
C GLU A 14 -15.56 4.15 -2.03
N ARG A 15 -15.11 3.21 -1.21
CA ARG A 15 -13.95 3.36 -0.32
C ARG A 15 -13.28 2.01 -0.08
N THR A 16 -11.95 1.99 -0.12
CA THR A 16 -11.18 0.77 0.19
C THR A 16 -10.94 0.70 1.69
N ARG A 17 -11.17 -0.46 2.31
CA ARG A 17 -10.87 -0.67 3.73
C ARG A 17 -9.38 -0.91 3.91
N VAL A 18 -8.76 -0.23 4.87
CA VAL A 18 -7.31 -0.38 5.09
C VAL A 18 -6.98 -1.75 5.68
N CYS A 19 -7.65 -2.15 6.77
CA CYS A 19 -7.32 -3.40 7.49
C CYS A 19 -7.64 -4.70 6.74
N SER A 20 -8.52 -4.67 5.73
CA SER A 20 -9.02 -5.90 5.08
C SER A 20 -8.62 -6.00 3.61
N SER A 21 -7.71 -5.14 3.15
CA SER A 21 -7.24 -5.14 1.77
C SER A 21 -5.79 -5.62 1.69
N ILE A 22 -5.50 -6.33 0.61
CA ILE A 22 -4.21 -6.94 0.30
C ILE A 22 -3.73 -6.36 -1.02
N THR A 23 -2.44 -6.05 -1.10
CA THR A 23 -1.78 -5.55 -2.32
C THR A 23 -1.71 -6.64 -3.37
N THR A 24 -1.97 -6.29 -4.63
CA THR A 24 -2.10 -7.29 -5.71
C THR A 24 -0.77 -7.88 -6.16
N HIS A 25 0.35 -7.14 -6.07
CA HIS A 25 1.63 -7.58 -6.62
C HIS A 25 2.55 -8.21 -5.58
N SER A 26 2.64 -7.64 -4.38
CA SER A 26 3.47 -8.22 -3.31
C SER A 26 2.71 -9.13 -2.32
N ASN A 27 1.37 -9.20 -2.42
CA ASN A 27 0.51 -10.04 -1.57
C ASN A 27 0.66 -9.77 -0.05
N VAL A 28 0.99 -8.54 0.34
CA VAL A 28 1.01 -8.08 1.74
C VAL A 28 -0.24 -7.26 2.06
N THR A 29 -0.57 -7.11 3.33
CA THR A 29 -1.70 -6.25 3.72
C THR A 29 -1.40 -4.79 3.41
N TYR A 30 -2.45 -3.98 3.19
CA TYR A 30 -2.28 -2.54 3.01
C TYR A 30 -1.62 -1.89 4.21
N THR A 31 -1.93 -2.35 5.43
CA THR A 31 -1.30 -1.88 6.67
C THR A 31 0.21 -2.11 6.66
N GLU A 32 0.65 -3.33 6.31
CA GLU A 32 2.07 -3.66 6.19
C GLU A 32 2.75 -2.81 5.12
N LYS A 33 2.16 -2.69 3.93
CA LYS A 33 2.74 -1.87 2.85
C LYS A 33 2.90 -0.40 3.26
N ILE A 34 1.92 0.18 3.95
CA ILE A 34 2.01 1.56 4.44
C ILE A 34 3.11 1.68 5.50
N ALA A 35 3.24 0.71 6.40
CA ALA A 35 4.30 0.68 7.40
C ALA A 35 5.70 0.57 6.76
N GLU A 36 5.85 -0.29 5.74
CA GLU A 36 7.09 -0.40 4.94
C GLU A 36 7.49 0.94 4.34
N LEU A 37 6.53 1.71 3.81
CA LEU A 37 6.79 3.01 3.17
C LEU A 37 7.16 4.12 4.15
N LEU A 38 6.63 4.08 5.37
CA LEU A 38 6.96 5.06 6.41
C LEU A 38 8.32 4.76 7.07
N GLY A 39 8.82 3.53 6.93
CA GLY A 39 10.07 3.10 7.55
C GLY A 39 9.92 2.85 9.06
N TYR A 40 11.06 2.73 9.74
CA TYR A 40 11.13 2.27 11.13
C TYR A 40 10.79 3.33 12.18
N ASP A 41 10.70 4.59 11.80
CA ASP A 41 10.51 5.72 12.72
C ASP A 41 9.03 6.00 13.04
N ALA A 42 8.11 5.19 12.52
CA ALA A 42 6.68 5.38 12.66
C ALA A 42 5.93 4.08 13.01
N VAL A 43 4.83 4.22 13.74
CA VAL A 43 3.87 3.13 14.01
C VAL A 43 2.57 3.43 13.28
N VAL A 44 2.09 2.46 12.49
CA VAL A 44 0.81 2.56 11.79
C VAL A 44 -0.27 1.91 12.64
N ILE A 45 -1.18 2.72 13.18
CA ILE A 45 -2.35 2.25 13.93
C ILE A 45 -3.57 2.38 13.02
N VAL A 46 -4.24 1.26 12.78
CA VAL A 46 -5.44 1.17 11.94
C VAL A 46 -6.57 0.46 12.68
N THR A 47 -7.79 0.87 12.38
CA THR A 47 -9.04 0.31 12.88
C THR A 47 -9.86 -0.25 11.72
N PRO A 48 -10.78 -1.20 11.95
CA PRO A 48 -11.69 -1.69 10.91
C PRO A 48 -12.57 -0.60 10.26
N ALA A 49 -12.69 0.57 10.90
CA ALA A 49 -13.41 1.72 10.37
C ALA A 49 -12.56 2.60 9.44
N ASP A 50 -11.26 2.36 9.32
CA ASP A 50 -10.36 3.14 8.47
C ASP A 50 -10.50 2.77 6.99
N HIS A 51 -10.65 3.82 6.19
CA HIS A 51 -10.87 3.71 4.77
C HIS A 51 -9.98 4.68 4.01
N MET A 52 -9.69 4.32 2.76
CA MET A 52 -8.81 5.07 1.88
C MET A 52 -9.59 5.55 0.64
N CYS A 53 -9.30 6.78 0.22
CA CYS A 53 -9.88 7.33 -0.99
C CYS A 53 -9.30 6.64 -2.23
N LYS A 54 -10.03 6.68 -3.35
CA LYS A 54 -9.62 6.06 -4.61
C LYS A 54 -8.23 6.51 -5.07
N LYS A 55 -7.88 7.80 -4.89
CA LYS A 55 -6.57 8.34 -5.27
C LYS A 55 -5.43 7.70 -4.48
N CYS A 56 -5.54 7.67 -3.15
CA CYS A 56 -4.55 7.04 -2.29
C CYS A 56 -4.45 5.53 -2.55
N ASN A 57 -5.59 4.86 -2.79
CA ASN A 57 -5.61 3.44 -3.15
C ASN A 57 -4.86 3.14 -4.45
N SER A 58 -5.12 3.93 -5.49
CA SER A 58 -4.41 3.82 -6.77
C SER A 58 -2.91 4.10 -6.62
N PHE A 59 -2.55 5.07 -5.78
CA PHE A 59 -1.15 5.39 -5.51
C PHE A 59 -0.43 4.25 -4.78
N LEU A 60 -1.06 3.66 -3.75
CA LEU A 60 -0.50 2.52 -3.03
C LEU A 60 -0.30 1.31 -3.96
N THR A 61 -1.27 1.07 -4.86
CA THR A 61 -1.19 0.00 -5.87
C THR A 61 -0.05 0.25 -6.86
N PHE A 62 0.15 1.50 -7.28
CA PHE A 62 1.25 1.88 -8.16
C PHE A 62 2.61 1.65 -7.51
N ILE A 63 2.76 2.02 -6.23
CA ILE A 63 3.98 1.76 -5.47
C ILE A 63 4.24 0.26 -5.35
N ASP A 64 3.24 -0.51 -4.93
CA ASP A 64 3.31 -1.97 -4.81
C ASP A 64 3.81 -2.63 -6.11
N LYS A 65 3.23 -2.23 -7.25
CA LYS A 65 3.67 -2.69 -8.56
C LYS A 65 5.12 -2.31 -8.84
N THR A 66 5.48 -1.05 -8.60
CA THR A 66 6.82 -0.51 -8.91
C THR A 66 7.89 -1.22 -8.08
N GLU A 67 7.67 -1.42 -6.79
CA GLU A 67 8.58 -2.18 -5.93
C GLU A 67 8.73 -3.62 -6.38
N ASN A 68 7.64 -4.27 -6.76
CA ASN A 68 7.66 -5.64 -7.25
C ASN A 68 8.42 -5.76 -8.59
N ASP A 69 8.18 -4.83 -9.52
CA ASP A 69 8.88 -4.78 -10.80
C ASP A 69 10.39 -4.56 -10.60
N LEU A 70 10.77 -3.70 -9.65
CA LEU A 70 12.18 -3.51 -9.26
C LEU A 70 12.78 -4.80 -8.69
N LYS A 71 12.13 -5.46 -7.73
CA LYS A 71 12.59 -6.74 -7.16
C LYS A 71 12.84 -7.79 -8.25
N LEU A 72 11.90 -7.93 -9.18
CA LEU A 72 12.06 -8.85 -10.32
C LEU A 72 13.23 -8.46 -11.22
N SER A 73 13.45 -7.17 -11.47
CA SER A 73 14.59 -6.70 -12.28
C SER A 73 15.95 -6.93 -11.62
N TYR A 74 16.04 -6.77 -10.29
CA TYR A 74 17.26 -7.08 -9.53
C TYR A 74 17.54 -8.58 -9.52
N ASN A 75 16.53 -9.41 -9.28
CA ASN A 75 16.67 -10.86 -9.27
C ASN A 75 17.12 -11.41 -10.64
N LYS A 76 16.62 -10.82 -11.74
CA LYS A 76 17.09 -11.16 -13.09
C LYS A 76 18.57 -10.86 -13.31
N LYS A 77 19.11 -9.80 -12.70
CA LYS A 77 20.54 -9.47 -12.81
C LYS A 77 21.42 -10.49 -12.09
N GLN A 78 21.02 -10.96 -10.91
CA GLN A 78 21.78 -11.98 -10.17
C GLN A 78 21.86 -13.33 -10.90
N THR A 79 20.83 -13.72 -11.65
CA THR A 79 20.85 -14.98 -12.42
C THR A 79 21.73 -14.95 -13.67
N HIS A 80 22.22 -13.79 -14.10
CA HIS A 80 23.11 -13.65 -15.25
C HIS A 80 24.60 -13.53 -14.86
N GLU A 81 24.91 -13.57 -13.57
CA GLU A 81 26.29 -13.52 -13.04
C GLU A 81 26.81 -14.89 -12.56
N PHE A 82 26.11 -15.99 -12.88
CA PHE A 82 26.54 -17.38 -12.66
C PHE A 82 26.59 -18.17 -13.97
#